data_AF-A0A2J0SRL2-F1
#
_entry.id   AF-A0A2J0SRL2-F1
#
_cell.length_a   1.000
_cell.length_b   1.000
_cell.length_c   1.000
_cell.angle_alpha   90.00
_cell.angle_beta   90.00
_cell.angle_gamma   90.00
#
_symmetry.space_group_name_H-M   'P 1'
#
loop_
_entity.id
_entity.type
_entity.pdbx_description
1 polymer ?
#
loop_
_entity_poly.entity_id
_entity_poly.type
_entity_poly.pdbx_seq_one_letter_code
_entity_poly.pdbx_strand_id
1 'polypeptide(L)'
;MRWPWSATPSLRLEDAQADVLLQDLLSRDGKRITDAARTVARLFTASSLDALAAHTDLIEQHCQGIALGGMLISNQAHLKAALQRLRYWQAREGCLCVLNPGYPFFDPRRLIEQGQVQLISLQEAEDGWGDCHTVACTQCGQHWQAIDREYHYPWWEWKTSGR
;
A
#
# COMPACT_ATOMS: atom_id res chain seq x y z
N MET A 1 0.84 -32.39 35.65
CA MET A 1 1.61 -32.50 34.40
C MET A 1 1.24 -31.31 33.52
N ARG A 2 2.15 -30.38 33.27
CA ARG A 2 1.93 -29.23 32.37
C ARG A 2 2.55 -29.59 31.02
N TRP A 3 1.73 -29.67 29.98
CA TRP A 3 2.18 -29.88 28.61
C TRP A 3 3.04 -28.68 28.17
N PRO A 4 4.21 -28.87 27.52
CA PRO A 4 4.92 -27.75 26.96
C PRO A 4 4.11 -27.22 25.78
N TRP A 5 3.92 -25.92 25.73
CA TRP A 5 3.27 -25.23 24.63
C TRP A 5 4.11 -25.55 23.39
N SER A 6 3.54 -26.30 22.44
CA SER A 6 4.12 -26.41 21.11
C SER A 6 4.05 -25.01 20.51
N ALA A 7 5.16 -24.27 20.56
CA ALA A 7 5.28 -23.05 19.78
C ALA A 7 5.12 -23.49 18.32
N THR A 8 4.01 -23.11 17.69
CA THR A 8 3.86 -23.23 16.25
C THR A 8 5.10 -22.57 15.63
N PRO A 9 5.83 -23.24 14.73
CA PRO A 9 6.96 -22.61 14.07
C PRO A 9 6.52 -21.26 13.53
N SER A 10 7.21 -20.19 13.91
CA SER A 10 6.94 -18.88 13.32
C SER A 10 7.14 -19.04 11.82
N LEU A 11 6.11 -18.73 11.05
CA LEU A 11 6.19 -18.71 9.60
C LEU A 11 7.27 -17.70 9.22
N ARG A 12 8.32 -18.11 8.50
CA ARG A 12 9.41 -17.23 8.07
C ARG A 12 9.52 -17.23 6.55
N LEU A 13 9.83 -16.07 5.98
CA LEU A 13 10.07 -15.90 4.55
C LEU A 13 11.56 -15.74 4.25
N GLU A 14 11.98 -16.16 3.06
CA GLU A 14 13.37 -15.99 2.59
C GLU A 14 13.67 -14.53 2.24
N ASP A 15 12.70 -13.82 1.67
CA ASP A 15 12.79 -12.37 1.42
C ASP A 15 12.71 -11.63 2.76
N ALA A 16 13.83 -11.04 3.20
CA ALA A 16 13.94 -10.43 4.52
C ALA A 16 12.98 -9.25 4.75
N GLN A 17 12.65 -8.48 3.70
CA GLN A 17 11.69 -7.39 3.81
C GLN A 17 10.28 -7.96 3.99
N ALA A 18 9.89 -8.94 3.17
CA ALA A 18 8.62 -9.63 3.28
C ALA A 18 8.48 -10.31 4.65
N ASP A 19 9.52 -10.95 5.15
CA ASP A 19 9.52 -11.63 6.45
C ASP A 19 9.18 -10.66 7.59
N VAL A 20 9.87 -9.52 7.66
CA VAL A 20 9.60 -8.49 8.68
C VAL A 20 8.17 -7.97 8.58
N LEU A 21 7.72 -7.63 7.36
CA LEU A 21 6.36 -7.15 7.13
C LEU A 21 5.30 -8.18 7.53
N LEU A 22 5.53 -9.46 7.23
CA LEU A 22 4.65 -10.55 7.62
C LEU A 22 4.60 -10.71 9.14
N GLN A 23 5.74 -10.70 9.84
CA GLN A 23 5.76 -10.78 11.30
C GLN A 23 4.99 -9.63 11.95
N ASP A 24 5.12 -8.41 11.41
CA ASP A 24 4.41 -7.24 11.92
C ASP A 24 2.90 -7.33 11.67
N LEU A 25 2.48 -7.79 10.49
CA LEU A 25 1.07 -8.00 10.15
C LEU A 25 0.41 -9.11 10.99
N LEU A 26 1.15 -10.14 11.39
CA LEU A 26 0.64 -11.24 12.23
C LEU A 26 0.77 -10.98 13.74
N SER A 27 1.37 -9.86 14.15
CA SER A 27 1.77 -9.58 15.53
C SER A 27 0.63 -9.36 16.53
N ARG A 28 -0.60 -9.08 16.04
CA ARG A 28 -1.74 -8.56 16.82
C ARG A 28 -1.51 -7.21 17.52
N ASP A 29 -0.39 -6.55 17.25
CA ASP A 29 -0.11 -5.19 17.71
C ASP A 29 -0.64 -4.20 16.67
N GLY A 30 -1.63 -3.41 17.04
CA GLY A 30 -2.31 -2.48 16.12
C GLY A 30 -1.38 -1.44 15.50
N LYS A 31 -0.33 -1.01 16.20
CA LYS A 31 0.66 -0.06 15.65
C LYS A 31 1.54 -0.76 14.62
N ARG A 32 2.09 -1.93 14.95
CA ARG A 32 2.93 -2.72 14.02
C ARG A 32 2.15 -3.11 12.77
N ILE A 33 0.91 -3.58 12.92
CA ILE A 33 0.01 -3.88 11.78
C ILE A 33 -0.19 -2.65 10.91
N THR A 34 -0.50 -1.50 11.52
CA THR A 34 -0.75 -0.26 10.78
C THR A 34 0.49 0.19 9.98
N ASP A 35 1.67 0.17 10.61
CA ASP A 35 2.91 0.62 9.97
C ASP A 35 3.36 -0.35 8.85
N ALA A 36 3.22 -1.67 9.06
CA ALA A 36 3.48 -2.67 8.03
C ALA A 36 2.47 -2.57 6.88
N ALA A 37 1.17 -2.41 7.16
CA ALA A 37 0.13 -2.25 6.14
C ALA A 37 0.38 -1.01 5.27
N ARG A 38 0.78 0.13 5.88
CA ARG A 38 1.18 1.33 5.13
C ARG A 38 2.35 1.07 4.17
N THR A 39 3.28 0.22 4.59
CA THR A 39 4.46 -0.15 3.80
C THR A 39 4.06 -1.07 2.65
N VAL A 40 3.30 -2.14 2.92
CA VAL A 40 2.79 -3.06 1.91
C VAL A 40 1.91 -2.36 0.88
N ALA A 41 1.02 -1.46 1.31
CA ALA A 41 0.17 -0.68 0.41
C ALA A 41 0.96 0.10 -0.66
N ARG A 42 2.24 0.42 -0.39
CA ARG A 42 3.15 1.17 -1.28
C ARG A 42 4.34 0.33 -1.77
N LEU A 43 4.29 -0.99 -1.65
CA LEU A 43 5.39 -1.89 -2.01
C LEU A 43 5.40 -2.16 -3.53
N PHE A 44 6.56 -2.10 -4.17
CA PHE A 44 6.73 -2.42 -5.60
C PHE A 44 7.81 -3.49 -5.85
N THR A 45 8.52 -3.93 -4.81
CA THR A 45 9.52 -5.00 -4.91
C THR A 45 8.83 -6.31 -5.28
N ALA A 46 9.05 -6.81 -6.50
CA ALA A 46 8.38 -8.00 -7.00
C ALA A 46 8.61 -9.24 -6.12
N SER A 47 9.86 -9.49 -5.67
CA SER A 47 10.17 -10.63 -4.80
C SER A 47 9.41 -10.57 -3.47
N SER A 48 9.36 -9.39 -2.85
CA SER A 48 8.64 -9.21 -1.59
C SER A 48 7.12 -9.30 -1.77
N LEU A 49 6.59 -8.81 -2.90
CA LEU A 49 5.18 -8.97 -3.25
C LEU A 49 4.81 -10.43 -3.51
N ASP A 50 5.64 -11.18 -4.24
CA ASP A 50 5.46 -12.62 -4.47
C ASP A 50 5.44 -13.39 -3.14
N ALA A 51 6.41 -13.10 -2.27
CA ALA A 51 6.52 -13.75 -0.96
C ALA A 51 5.33 -13.43 -0.04
N LEU A 52 4.85 -12.19 -0.02
CA LEU A 52 3.71 -11.79 0.81
C LEU A 52 2.36 -12.24 0.25
N ALA A 53 2.18 -12.20 -1.08
CA ALA A 53 0.91 -12.51 -1.72
C ALA A 53 0.44 -13.95 -1.45
N ALA A 54 1.38 -14.88 -1.26
CA ALA A 54 1.10 -16.26 -0.85
C ALA A 54 0.45 -16.39 0.54
N HIS A 55 0.47 -15.33 1.36
CA HIS A 55 -0.04 -15.32 2.73
C HIS A 55 -1.20 -14.32 2.94
N THR A 56 -1.80 -13.82 1.87
CA THR A 56 -2.86 -12.79 1.94
C THR A 56 -4.04 -13.19 2.82
N ASP A 57 -4.55 -14.42 2.66
CA ASP A 57 -5.69 -14.92 3.46
C ASP A 57 -5.33 -15.06 4.95
N LEU A 58 -4.10 -15.50 5.24
CA LEU A 58 -3.60 -15.61 6.62
C LEU A 58 -3.51 -14.22 7.28
N ILE A 59 -2.97 -13.23 6.56
CA ILE A 59 -2.87 -11.84 7.02
C ILE A 59 -4.26 -11.28 7.34
N GLU A 60 -5.22 -11.46 6.43
CA GLU A 60 -6.59 -10.98 6.61
C GLU A 60 -7.26 -11.62 7.83
N GLN A 61 -7.15 -12.95 7.97
CA GLN A 61 -7.69 -13.68 9.11
C GLN A 61 -7.08 -13.22 10.44
N HIS A 62 -5.76 -13.02 10.50
CA HIS A 62 -5.07 -12.59 11.72
C HIS A 62 -5.40 -11.15 12.12
N CYS A 63 -5.70 -10.28 11.16
CA CYS A 63 -6.07 -8.90 11.41
C CYS A 63 -7.57 -8.71 11.68
N GLN A 64 -8.40 -9.74 11.44
CA GLN A 64 -9.84 -9.65 11.60
C GLN A 64 -10.23 -9.27 13.04
N GLY A 65 -11.06 -8.25 13.19
CA GLY A 65 -11.57 -7.79 14.48
C GLY A 65 -10.57 -6.98 15.32
N ILE A 66 -9.35 -6.73 14.83
CA ILE A 66 -8.40 -5.86 15.53
C ILE A 66 -8.79 -4.40 15.33
N ALA A 67 -9.05 -3.69 16.42
CA ALA A 67 -9.29 -2.26 16.39
C ALA A 67 -7.97 -1.50 16.14
N LEU A 68 -7.70 -1.14 14.89
CA LEU A 68 -6.49 -0.39 14.50
C LEU A 68 -6.55 1.10 14.85
N GLY A 69 -7.71 1.58 15.34
CA GLY A 69 -7.91 2.97 15.71
C GLY A 69 -7.76 3.93 14.52
N GLY A 70 -7.30 5.13 14.82
CA GLY A 70 -7.23 6.26 13.88
C GLY A 70 -8.24 7.34 14.25
N MET A 71 -7.76 8.57 14.39
CA MET A 71 -8.57 9.68 14.91
C MET A 71 -9.42 10.32 13.80
N LEU A 72 -8.80 10.66 12.68
CA LEU A 72 -9.45 11.33 11.54
C LEU A 72 -9.80 10.34 10.42
N ILE A 73 -8.99 9.29 10.28
CA ILE A 73 -9.15 8.23 9.29
C ILE A 73 -8.91 6.93 10.02
N SER A 74 -9.73 5.93 9.74
CA SER A 74 -9.46 4.59 10.25
C SER A 74 -8.15 4.06 9.68
N ASN A 75 -7.26 3.59 10.55
CA ASN A 75 -6.05 2.89 10.14
C ASN A 75 -6.36 1.59 9.37
N GLN A 76 -7.62 1.11 9.43
CA GLN A 76 -8.14 0.03 8.59
C GLN A 76 -7.99 0.32 7.09
N ALA A 77 -7.99 1.60 6.67
CA ALA A 77 -7.79 1.98 5.28
C ALA A 77 -6.43 1.51 4.74
N HIS A 78 -5.38 1.53 5.58
CA HIS A 78 -4.05 1.06 5.22
C HIS A 78 -4.03 -0.46 5.03
N LEU A 79 -4.65 -1.20 5.94
CA LEU A 79 -4.76 -2.66 5.84
C LEU A 79 -5.58 -3.09 4.62
N LYS A 80 -6.70 -2.40 4.35
CA LYS A 80 -7.50 -2.65 3.14
C LYS A 80 -6.69 -2.44 1.87
N ALA A 81 -5.93 -1.35 1.77
CA ALA A 81 -5.08 -1.07 0.62
C ALA A 81 -3.94 -2.09 0.46
N ALA A 82 -3.33 -2.52 1.58
CA ALA A 82 -2.32 -3.58 1.57
C ALA A 82 -2.88 -4.90 1.03
N LEU A 83 -4.01 -5.36 1.57
CA LEU A 83 -4.67 -6.59 1.12
C LEU A 83 -5.11 -6.52 -0.34
N GLN A 84 -5.70 -5.39 -0.76
CA GLN A 84 -6.08 -5.19 -2.16
C GLN A 84 -4.87 -5.31 -3.09
N ARG A 85 -3.73 -4.72 -2.71
CA ARG A 85 -2.50 -4.79 -3.48
C ARG A 85 -1.96 -6.20 -3.61
N LEU A 86 -1.92 -6.95 -2.50
CA LEU A 86 -1.47 -8.35 -2.52
C LEU A 86 -2.39 -9.23 -3.36
N ARG A 87 -3.72 -9.07 -3.26
CA ARG A 87 -4.70 -9.79 -4.09
C ARG A 87 -4.52 -9.48 -5.57
N TYR A 88 -4.39 -8.20 -5.93
CA TYR A 88 -4.19 -7.76 -7.32
C TYR A 88 -2.89 -8.34 -7.91
N TRP A 89 -1.82 -8.34 -7.11
CA TRP A 89 -0.54 -8.96 -7.49
C TRP A 89 -0.68 -10.47 -7.69
N GLN A 90 -1.30 -11.17 -6.73
CA GLN A 90 -1.53 -12.61 -6.77
C GLN A 90 -2.33 -13.03 -8.01
N ALA A 91 -3.38 -12.27 -8.34
CA ALA A 91 -4.24 -12.52 -9.50
C ALA A 91 -3.60 -12.11 -10.83
N ARG A 92 -2.42 -11.45 -10.81
CA ARG A 92 -1.71 -10.95 -12.00
C ARG A 92 -2.58 -10.06 -12.89
N GLU A 93 -3.42 -9.22 -12.27
CA GLU A 93 -4.42 -8.40 -12.98
C GLU A 93 -3.80 -7.26 -13.81
N GLY A 94 -2.49 -7.01 -13.70
CA GLY A 94 -1.77 -6.07 -14.54
C GLY A 94 -0.86 -5.15 -13.75
N CYS A 95 -0.69 -3.91 -14.22
CA CYS A 95 0.18 -2.95 -13.56
C CYS A 95 -0.43 -2.40 -12.25
N LEU A 96 0.36 -2.40 -11.17
CA LEU A 96 -0.07 -1.91 -9.85
C LEU A 96 -0.49 -0.43 -9.84
N CYS A 97 -0.11 0.38 -10.84
CA CYS A 97 -0.47 1.80 -10.87
C CYS A 97 -1.99 2.04 -10.96
N VAL A 98 -2.77 1.05 -11.42
CA VAL A 98 -4.23 1.15 -11.46
C VAL A 98 -4.86 1.27 -10.07
N LEU A 99 -4.11 0.89 -9.03
CA LEU A 99 -4.54 0.98 -7.64
C LEU A 99 -4.32 2.37 -7.03
N ASN A 100 -3.60 3.27 -7.69
CA ASN A 100 -3.28 4.59 -7.15
C ASN A 100 -4.54 5.38 -6.69
N PRO A 101 -5.66 5.43 -7.47
CA PRO A 101 -6.88 6.11 -7.05
C PRO A 101 -7.57 5.50 -5.82
N GLY A 102 -7.32 4.23 -5.53
CA GLY A 102 -7.95 3.53 -4.42
C GLY A 102 -7.35 3.85 -3.05
N TYR A 103 -6.22 4.55 -3.00
CA TYR A 103 -5.52 4.80 -1.74
C TYR A 103 -4.98 6.24 -1.65
N PRO A 104 -5.66 7.13 -0.89
CA PRO A 104 -5.40 8.58 -0.87
C PRO A 104 -4.02 8.99 -0.35
N PHE A 105 -3.25 8.05 0.22
CA PHE A 105 -1.91 8.30 0.75
C PHE A 105 -0.79 7.89 -0.22
N PHE A 106 -1.13 7.64 -1.49
CA PHE A 106 -0.15 7.51 -2.57
C PHE A 106 0.31 8.90 -3.00
N ASP A 107 1.41 9.34 -2.41
CA ASP A 107 2.09 10.58 -2.79
C ASP A 107 2.86 10.38 -4.11
N PRO A 108 2.55 11.13 -5.19
CA PRO A 108 3.22 11.01 -6.47
C PRO A 108 4.71 11.34 -6.35
N ARG A 109 5.12 12.21 -5.43
CA ARG A 109 6.53 12.58 -5.23
C ARG A 109 7.35 11.38 -4.77
N ARG A 110 6.80 10.58 -3.86
CA ARG A 110 7.43 9.32 -3.42
C ARG A 110 7.50 8.29 -4.54
N LEU A 111 6.46 8.22 -5.38
CA LEU A 111 6.49 7.32 -6.54
C LEU A 111 7.54 7.73 -7.58
N ILE A 112 7.78 9.04 -7.73
CA ILE A 112 8.84 9.59 -8.57
C ILE A 112 10.21 9.22 -7.99
N GLU A 113 10.43 9.46 -6.69
CA GLU A 113 11.66 9.09 -5.98
C GLU A 113 11.98 7.59 -6.09
N GLN A 114 10.95 6.75 -6.07
CA GLN A 114 11.05 5.29 -6.21
C GLN A 114 11.14 4.82 -7.68
N GLY A 115 11.13 5.72 -8.66
CA GLY A 115 11.18 5.41 -10.08
C GLY A 115 9.94 4.66 -10.62
N GLN A 116 8.82 4.70 -9.91
CA GLN A 116 7.57 4.00 -10.29
C GLN A 116 6.73 4.83 -11.28
N VAL A 117 6.89 6.15 -11.22
CA VAL A 117 6.32 7.07 -12.19
C VAL A 117 7.37 8.12 -12.58
N GLN A 118 7.24 8.69 -13.78
CA GLN A 118 8.03 9.81 -14.25
C GLN A 118 7.15 11.06 -14.25
N LEU A 119 7.68 12.17 -13.69
CA LEU A 119 7.01 13.47 -13.79
C LEU A 119 7.03 13.97 -15.24
N ILE A 120 5.85 14.33 -15.74
CA ILE A 120 5.67 14.96 -17.06
C ILE A 120 5.53 16.46 -16.89
N SER A 121 4.65 16.89 -15.99
CA SER A 121 4.42 18.29 -15.68
C SER A 121 3.93 18.49 -14.25
N LEU A 122 4.18 19.67 -13.72
CA LEU A 122 3.66 20.15 -12.44
C LEU A 122 2.99 21.49 -12.69
N GLN A 123 1.72 21.61 -12.34
CA GLN A 123 0.89 22.79 -12.58
C GLN A 123 -0.02 23.02 -11.37
N GLU A 124 -0.57 24.22 -11.25
CA GLU A 124 -1.68 24.47 -10.32
C GLU A 124 -2.91 23.66 -10.78
N ALA A 125 -3.69 23.13 -9.84
CA ALA A 125 -4.92 22.44 -10.15
C ALA A 125 -5.94 23.38 -10.82
N GLU A 126 -6.82 22.85 -11.68
CA GLU A 126 -7.79 23.65 -12.44
C GLU A 126 -8.76 24.47 -11.55
N ASP A 127 -9.02 23.98 -10.34
CA ASP A 127 -9.85 24.66 -9.34
C ASP A 127 -9.09 25.72 -8.53
N GLY A 128 -7.78 25.87 -8.77
CA GLY A 128 -6.89 26.80 -8.07
C GLY A 128 -6.41 26.30 -6.70
N TRP A 129 -6.63 25.02 -6.37
CA TRP A 129 -6.29 24.47 -5.05
C TRP A 129 -5.34 23.29 -5.13
N GLY A 130 -4.08 23.54 -4.79
CA GLY A 130 -3.04 22.52 -4.72
C GLY A 130 -2.36 22.25 -6.08
N ASP A 131 -1.39 21.35 -6.04
CA ASP A 131 -0.52 21.04 -7.18
C ASP A 131 -1.01 19.80 -7.93
N CYS A 132 -1.23 19.93 -9.23
CA CYS A 132 -1.51 18.82 -10.14
C CYS A 132 -0.21 18.27 -10.75
N HIS A 133 0.17 17.07 -10.31
CA HIS A 133 1.29 16.31 -10.87
C HIS A 133 0.80 15.43 -12.01
N THR A 134 1.17 15.74 -13.24
CA THR A 134 0.96 14.83 -14.37
C THR A 134 2.15 13.89 -14.45
N VAL A 135 1.90 12.59 -14.37
CA VAL A 135 2.95 11.55 -14.33
C VAL A 135 2.62 10.41 -15.28
N ALA A 136 3.65 9.74 -15.82
CA ALA A 136 3.51 8.47 -16.54
C ALA A 136 4.07 7.32 -15.71
N CYS A 137 3.35 6.20 -15.64
CA CYS A 137 3.86 4.99 -15.03
C CYS A 137 5.06 4.45 -15.81
N THR A 138 6.16 4.16 -15.13
CA THR A 138 7.39 3.64 -15.77
C THR A 138 7.26 2.19 -16.24
N GLN A 139 6.23 1.46 -15.78
CA GLN A 139 5.99 0.06 -16.14
C GLN A 139 5.06 -0.09 -17.34
N CYS A 140 3.92 0.62 -17.37
CA CYS A 140 2.90 0.46 -18.41
C CYS A 140 2.66 1.71 -19.27
N GLY A 141 3.27 2.85 -18.94
CA GLY A 141 3.09 4.11 -19.65
C GLY A 141 1.75 4.81 -19.39
N GLN A 142 0.88 4.30 -18.51
CA GLN A 142 -0.38 4.97 -18.18
C GLN A 142 -0.11 6.34 -17.57
N HIS A 143 -0.81 7.35 -18.09
CA HIS A 143 -0.73 8.72 -17.60
C HIS A 143 -1.77 8.96 -16.51
N TRP A 144 -1.35 9.69 -15.48
CA TRP A 144 -2.16 10.03 -14.32
C TRP A 144 -1.98 11.49 -13.97
N GLN A 145 -3.06 12.11 -13.51
CA GLN A 145 -3.01 13.33 -12.72
C GLN A 145 -3.13 12.95 -11.25
N ALA A 146 -2.20 13.43 -10.43
CA ALA A 146 -2.24 13.31 -8.98
C ALA A 146 -2.28 14.71 -8.39
N ILE A 147 -3.42 15.08 -7.83
CA ILE A 147 -3.65 16.44 -7.33
C ILE A 147 -3.51 16.43 -5.81
N ASP A 148 -2.68 17.34 -5.30
CA ASP A 148 -2.56 17.58 -3.87
C ASP A 148 -3.85 18.21 -3.35
N ARG A 149 -4.45 17.56 -2.36
CA ARG A 149 -5.68 18.01 -1.72
C ARG A 149 -5.48 18.05 -0.22
N GLU A 150 -6.10 19.04 0.40
CA GLU A 150 -6.07 19.20 1.85
C GLU A 150 -7.49 19.45 2.36
N TYR A 151 -7.83 18.80 3.47
CA TYR A 151 -9.03 19.14 4.26
C TYR A 151 -8.76 18.93 5.75
N HIS A 152 -8.41 17.70 6.13
CA HIS A 152 -8.00 17.35 7.49
C HIS A 152 -6.55 16.84 7.58
N TYR A 153 -5.97 16.47 6.43
CA TYR A 153 -4.60 16.01 6.23
C TYR A 153 -4.34 16.00 4.71
N PRO A 154 -3.08 15.99 4.25
CA PRO A 154 -2.75 15.88 2.84
C PRO A 154 -3.17 14.53 2.27
N TRP A 155 -3.87 14.56 1.14
CA TRP A 155 -4.26 13.37 0.38
C TRP A 155 -4.20 13.64 -1.12
N TRP A 156 -4.15 12.58 -1.90
CA TRP A 156 -3.93 12.66 -3.33
C TRP A 156 -5.15 12.18 -4.09
N GLU A 157 -5.71 13.07 -4.89
CA GLU A 157 -6.76 12.74 -5.85
C GLU A 157 -6.10 12.25 -7.14
N TRP A 158 -6.20 10.96 -7.44
CA TRP A 158 -5.66 10.39 -8.67
C TRP A 158 -6.74 10.23 -9.74
N LYS A 159 -6.49 10.76 -10.93
CA LYS A 159 -7.35 10.65 -12.10
C LYS A 159 -6.56 10.13 -13.28
N THR A 160 -7.20 9.31 -14.12
CA THR A 160 -6.61 8.95 -15.42
C THR A 160 -6.48 10.22 -16.25
N SER A 161 -5.28 10.51 -16.71
CA SER A 161 -5.07 11.56 -17.71
C SER A 161 -5.32 10.98 -19.09
N GLY A 162 -5.99 11.73 -19.97
CA GLY A 162 -6.00 11.43 -21.40
C GLY A 162 -4.58 11.32 -21.93
N ARG A 163 -4.40 10.46 -22.94
CA ARG A 163 -3.12 10.27 -23.62
C ARG A 163 -2.81 11.48 -24.52
#